data_AF-A0A6L5Z455-F1
#
_entry.id   AF-A0A6L5Z455-F1
#
_cell.length_a   1.000
_cell.length_b   1.000
_cell.length_c   1.000
_cell.angle_alpha   90.00
_cell.angle_beta   90.00
_cell.angle_gamma   90.00
#
_symmetry.space_group_name_H-M   'P 1'
#
loop_
_entity.id
_entity.type
_entity.pdbx_description
1 polymer ?
#
loop_
_entity_poly.entity_id
_entity_poly.type
_entity_poly.pdbx_seq_one_letter_code
_entity_poly.pdbx_strand_id
1 'polypeptide(L)'
;MTKFLTSTAAAACLFALAACGGGAGSGGGASPTPVSAPTKSSSTADMIAFAEDGGTSEAITATPSSTGPGPITRTTRSVTVDGKVTTVMTDATSEGVVGIVELTKDGVATYRFNDDAAIVTGAASGRYAGRTNATYRLDNGSSEVSGDGSFNLVLDTGTGEANYGLTVYADDGSSSVEAYGAAAYANGRFDETNDGVILRDENGTVIRTNEELTIDGAIIGSDAVNAAAGTIVGETGTGFMIDGVFMAGQAPK
;
A
#
# COMPACT_ATOMS: atom_id res chain seq x y z
N MET A 1 14.89 62.17 27.67
CA MET A 1 16.19 61.88 28.33
C MET A 1 16.06 60.46 28.83
N THR A 2 16.73 59.45 28.31
CA THR A 2 18.20 59.29 28.22
C THR A 2 18.53 58.31 27.08
N LYS A 3 19.57 58.63 26.32
CA LYS A 3 20.17 57.79 25.27
C LYS A 3 20.92 56.61 25.90
N PHE A 4 20.97 55.48 25.20
CA PHE A 4 22.13 54.58 25.22
C PHE A 4 22.49 54.18 23.78
N LEU A 5 23.69 54.64 23.35
CA LEU A 5 24.53 53.98 22.35
C LEU A 5 25.10 52.70 23.00
N THR A 6 25.50 51.63 22.31
CA THR A 6 26.76 51.37 21.56
C THR A 6 26.63 49.90 21.09
N SER A 7 26.75 49.52 19.81
CA SER A 7 27.93 49.38 18.92
C SER A 7 28.45 47.94 18.79
N THR A 8 28.61 47.50 17.52
CA THR A 8 29.70 46.64 16.98
C THR A 8 29.69 45.16 17.44
N ALA A 9 29.86 44.14 16.59
CA ALA A 9 30.77 44.03 15.45
C ALA A 9 30.32 42.97 14.43
N ALA A 10 30.62 43.25 13.15
CA ALA A 10 30.75 42.27 12.09
C ALA A 10 32.06 41.50 12.25
N ALA A 11 32.06 40.21 11.95
CA ALA A 11 33.26 39.45 11.66
C ALA A 11 33.00 38.59 10.40
N ALA A 12 33.54 39.08 9.29
CA ALA A 12 33.67 38.37 8.04
C ALA A 12 35.04 37.67 7.98
N CYS A 13 35.08 36.61 7.16
CA CYS A 13 36.24 35.96 6.55
C CYS A 13 37.14 35.08 7.44
N LEU A 14 37.24 33.80 7.06
CA LEU A 14 38.52 33.25 6.63
C LEU A 14 38.33 32.02 5.72
N PHE A 15 38.75 32.16 4.45
CA PHE A 15 39.09 31.04 3.58
C PHE A 15 40.43 30.46 4.04
N ALA A 16 40.56 29.13 4.03
CA ALA A 16 41.85 28.46 3.94
C ALA A 16 41.75 27.28 2.97
N LEU A 17 42.54 27.39 1.90
CA LEU A 17 42.78 26.37 0.89
C LEU A 17 43.84 25.36 1.37
N ALA A 18 43.72 24.15 0.82
CA ALA A 18 44.75 23.15 0.55
C ALA A 18 45.31 22.31 1.72
N ALA A 19 44.94 21.02 1.69
CA ALA A 19 45.88 19.94 1.91
C ALA A 19 45.72 18.90 0.79
N CYS A 20 46.79 18.78 0.00
CA CYS A 20 47.04 17.75 -1.00
C CYS A 20 47.62 16.50 -0.31
N GLY A 21 47.13 15.33 -0.70
CA GLY A 21 47.58 14.00 -0.27
C GLY A 21 46.40 13.05 -0.38
N GLY A 22 46.27 12.13 -1.33
CA GLY A 22 47.28 11.35 -2.03
C GLY A 22 47.24 9.93 -1.47
N GLY A 23 46.44 9.04 -2.06
CA GLY A 23 46.57 7.60 -1.82
C GLY A 23 45.30 6.74 -1.85
N ALA A 24 45.10 6.11 -3.01
CA ALA A 24 44.64 4.73 -3.21
C ALA A 24 43.20 4.32 -2.86
N GLY A 25 42.49 3.83 -3.89
CA GLY A 25 41.45 2.81 -3.72
C GLY A 25 40.03 3.19 -4.15
N SER A 26 39.83 4.00 -5.20
CA SER A 26 38.50 4.15 -5.82
C SER A 26 38.21 2.91 -6.68
N GLY A 27 37.73 1.85 -6.03
CA GLY A 27 36.84 0.91 -6.68
C GLY A 27 35.56 1.67 -6.99
N GLY A 28 35.49 2.28 -8.17
CA GLY A 28 34.30 2.93 -8.69
C GLY A 28 33.21 1.88 -8.91
N GLY A 29 32.59 1.43 -7.83
CA GLY A 29 31.20 1.00 -7.90
C GLY A 29 30.45 2.23 -8.36
N ALA A 30 30.02 2.23 -9.63
CA ALA A 30 29.10 3.24 -10.10
C ALA A 30 27.97 3.30 -9.08
N SER A 31 27.73 4.47 -8.50
CA SER A 31 26.49 4.69 -7.76
C SER A 31 25.38 4.24 -8.72
N PRO A 32 24.49 3.33 -8.31
CA PRO A 32 23.45 2.84 -9.19
C PRO A 32 22.74 4.07 -9.79
N THR A 33 22.56 4.05 -11.11
CA THR A 33 21.85 5.12 -11.79
C THR A 33 20.47 5.23 -11.17
N PRO A 34 20.06 6.41 -10.66
CA PRO A 34 18.75 6.60 -10.06
C PRO A 34 17.66 6.13 -11.02
N VAL A 35 16.68 5.39 -10.51
CA VAL A 35 15.54 4.92 -11.28
C VAL A 35 14.65 6.11 -11.57
N SER A 36 14.32 6.33 -12.84
CA SER A 36 13.45 7.43 -13.23
C SER A 36 12.02 7.19 -12.72
N ALA A 37 11.34 8.26 -12.34
CA ALA A 37 9.95 8.20 -11.91
C ALA A 37 9.07 7.50 -12.97
N PRO A 38 8.20 6.55 -12.59
CA PRO A 38 7.26 5.90 -13.49
C PRO A 38 6.14 6.88 -13.83
N THR A 39 6.44 7.92 -14.60
CA THR A 39 5.44 8.90 -15.06
C THR A 39 4.49 8.27 -16.08
N LYS A 40 4.86 7.12 -16.66
CA LYS A 40 4.10 6.36 -17.67
C LYS A 40 4.28 4.84 -17.61
N SER A 41 5.05 4.29 -16.64
CA SER A 41 5.30 2.84 -16.67
C SER A 41 4.03 2.08 -16.31
N SER A 42 3.70 1.06 -17.08
CA SER A 42 2.66 0.07 -16.76
C SER A 42 3.25 -1.18 -16.11
N SER A 43 4.58 -1.23 -15.90
CA SER A 43 5.27 -2.37 -15.32
C SER A 43 5.30 -2.25 -13.80
N THR A 44 4.79 -3.28 -13.11
CA THR A 44 4.95 -3.45 -11.67
C THR A 44 6.41 -3.50 -11.26
N ALA A 45 7.28 -4.16 -12.04
CA ALA A 45 8.71 -4.25 -11.77
C ALA A 45 9.41 -2.88 -11.75
N ASP A 46 9.09 -1.99 -12.69
CA ASP A 46 9.64 -0.62 -12.71
C ASP A 46 9.17 0.18 -11.49
N MET A 47 7.90 0.02 -11.10
CA MET A 47 7.34 0.69 -9.92
C MET A 47 8.01 0.21 -8.64
N ILE A 48 8.21 -1.10 -8.49
CA ILE A 48 8.91 -1.70 -7.36
C ILE A 48 10.35 -1.17 -7.29
N ALA A 49 11.10 -1.25 -8.40
CA ALA A 49 12.47 -0.75 -8.46
C ALA A 49 12.55 0.74 -8.13
N PHE A 50 11.57 1.54 -8.58
CA PHE A 50 11.48 2.95 -8.23
C PHE A 50 11.23 3.15 -6.73
N ALA A 51 10.30 2.42 -6.11
CA ALA A 51 10.02 2.51 -4.68
C ALA A 51 11.23 2.11 -3.84
N GLU A 52 11.94 1.04 -4.22
CA GLU A 52 13.14 0.55 -3.54
C GLU A 52 14.34 1.51 -3.68
N ASP A 53 14.42 2.25 -4.79
CA ASP A 53 15.46 3.25 -5.04
C ASP A 53 15.25 4.53 -4.19
N GLY A 54 15.39 4.42 -2.88
CA GLY A 54 15.33 5.58 -1.97
C GLY A 54 13.92 5.95 -1.49
N GLY A 55 12.97 5.01 -1.54
CA GLY A 55 11.75 5.08 -0.75
C GLY A 55 12.00 4.89 0.74
N THR A 56 11.04 5.36 1.54
CA THR A 56 11.02 5.17 2.99
C THR A 56 10.19 3.95 3.33
N SER A 57 10.72 3.06 4.16
CA SER A 57 10.02 1.84 4.58
C SER A 57 9.50 1.95 6.01
N GLU A 58 8.28 1.49 6.22
CA GLU A 58 7.65 1.38 7.53
C GLU A 58 7.06 0.00 7.73
N ALA A 59 7.16 -0.51 8.96
CA ALA A 59 6.49 -1.75 9.33
C ALA A 59 5.02 -1.45 9.61
N ILE A 60 4.14 -2.03 8.81
CA ILE A 60 2.70 -2.04 9.06
C ILE A 60 2.44 -3.14 10.07
N THR A 61 2.25 -2.73 11.32
CA THR A 61 1.75 -3.63 12.35
C THR A 61 0.24 -3.66 12.23
N ALA A 62 -0.32 -4.76 11.72
CA ALA A 62 -1.72 -5.08 11.99
C ALA A 62 -1.88 -5.12 13.52
N THR A 63 -2.80 -4.32 14.05
CA THR A 63 -3.16 -4.13 15.48
C THR A 63 -2.78 -5.30 16.41
N PRO A 64 -2.19 -5.04 17.60
CA PRO A 64 -1.26 -5.95 18.26
C PRO A 64 -1.92 -7.23 18.78
N SER A 65 -1.46 -8.37 18.29
CA SER A 65 -1.27 -9.54 19.15
C SER A 65 0.23 -9.69 19.37
N SER A 66 0.68 -9.90 20.61
CA SER A 66 2.08 -9.91 21.02
C SER A 66 2.96 -11.01 20.41
N THR A 67 2.46 -11.75 19.41
CA THR A 67 3.10 -12.96 18.87
C THR A 67 2.77 -13.26 17.38
N GLY A 68 2.32 -12.29 16.59
CA GLY A 68 2.30 -12.39 15.10
C GLY A 68 1.72 -11.13 14.45
N PRO A 69 1.75 -10.92 13.12
CA PRO A 69 2.45 -11.63 12.02
C PRO A 69 3.93 -11.20 11.86
N GLY A 70 4.65 -11.80 10.90
CA GLY A 70 5.85 -11.15 10.34
C GLY A 70 5.46 -9.80 9.74
N PRO A 71 6.22 -8.72 9.97
CA PRO A 71 5.79 -7.36 9.60
C PRO A 71 5.57 -7.27 8.08
N ILE A 72 4.37 -6.83 7.67
CA ILE A 72 4.20 -6.27 6.33
C ILE A 72 5.03 -5.00 6.32
N THR A 73 5.90 -4.83 5.33
CA THR A 73 6.67 -3.61 5.16
C THR A 73 6.10 -2.84 3.99
N ARG A 74 5.74 -1.59 4.23
CA ARG A 74 5.33 -0.65 3.19
C ARG A 74 6.49 0.24 2.84
N THR A 75 6.85 0.28 1.57
CA THR A 75 7.86 1.18 1.04
C THR A 75 7.18 2.22 0.17
N THR A 76 7.38 3.50 0.49
CA THR A 76 6.78 4.63 -0.22
C THR A 76 7.85 5.55 -0.75
N ARG A 77 7.73 5.93 -2.02
CA ARG A 77 8.56 6.98 -2.64
C ARG A 77 7.69 7.96 -3.40
N SER A 78 7.90 9.25 -3.15
CA SER A 78 7.22 10.34 -3.85
C SER A 78 8.22 11.27 -4.52
N VAL A 79 7.91 11.69 -5.74
CA VAL A 79 8.70 12.67 -6.49
C VAL A 79 7.80 13.62 -7.24
N THR A 80 8.27 14.84 -7.47
CA THR A 80 7.59 15.82 -8.31
C THR A 80 8.24 15.86 -9.69
N VAL A 81 7.49 15.55 -10.74
CA VAL A 81 7.92 15.65 -12.14
C VAL A 81 6.98 16.59 -12.86
N ASP A 82 7.49 17.61 -13.54
CA ASP A 82 6.68 18.60 -14.28
C ASP A 82 5.56 19.25 -13.44
N GLY A 83 5.83 19.50 -12.15
CA GLY A 83 4.87 20.07 -11.21
C GLY A 83 3.81 19.10 -10.70
N LYS A 84 3.93 17.81 -11.04
CA LYS A 84 2.99 16.74 -10.71
C LYS A 84 3.61 15.76 -9.73
N VAL A 85 2.89 15.42 -8.67
CA VAL A 85 3.36 14.43 -7.68
C VAL A 85 3.07 13.03 -8.21
N THR A 86 4.10 12.20 -8.24
CA THR A 86 4.01 10.76 -8.46
C THR A 86 4.48 10.05 -7.21
N THR A 87 3.62 9.23 -6.63
CA THR A 87 3.90 8.40 -5.46
C THR A 87 3.78 6.94 -5.88
N VAL A 88 4.78 6.13 -5.52
CA VAL A 88 4.66 4.68 -5.58
C VAL A 88 4.76 4.13 -4.18
N MET A 89 3.85 3.21 -3.87
CA MET A 89 3.81 2.47 -2.63
C MET A 89 3.80 0.98 -2.94
N THR A 90 4.61 0.20 -2.22
CA THR A 90 4.66 -1.26 -2.35
C THR A 90 4.55 -1.89 -0.98
N ASP A 91 3.73 -2.92 -0.85
CA ASP A 91 3.70 -3.73 0.37
C ASP A 91 4.34 -5.08 0.12
N ALA A 92 5.24 -5.45 1.03
CA ALA A 92 5.99 -6.69 1.00
C ALA A 92 5.84 -7.48 2.30
N THR A 93 5.99 -8.80 2.20
CA THR A 93 6.18 -9.64 3.38
C THR A 93 7.53 -9.34 4.03
N SER A 94 7.74 -9.82 5.26
CA SER A 94 9.03 -9.70 5.95
C SER A 94 10.20 -10.40 5.24
N GLU A 95 9.92 -11.20 4.21
CA GLU A 95 10.93 -11.85 3.36
C GLU A 95 11.15 -11.12 2.03
N GLY A 96 10.54 -9.96 1.83
CA GLY A 96 10.71 -9.14 0.63
C GLY A 96 9.81 -9.55 -0.53
N VAL A 97 8.84 -10.45 -0.34
CA VAL A 97 7.87 -10.77 -1.39
C VAL A 97 6.87 -9.64 -1.51
N VAL A 98 6.97 -8.85 -2.59
CA VAL A 98 6.04 -7.77 -2.90
C VAL A 98 4.73 -8.34 -3.44
N GLY A 99 3.63 -8.04 -2.76
CA GLY A 99 2.29 -8.48 -3.16
C GLY A 99 1.50 -7.44 -3.92
N ILE A 100 1.62 -6.18 -3.52
CA ILE A 100 0.81 -5.09 -4.07
C ILE A 100 1.65 -3.87 -4.38
N VAL A 101 1.22 -3.14 -5.42
CA VAL A 101 1.82 -1.90 -5.88
C VAL A 101 0.70 -0.89 -6.10
N GLU A 102 0.84 0.29 -5.50
CA GLU A 102 0.00 1.46 -5.76
C GLU A 102 0.83 2.52 -6.48
N LEU A 103 0.30 3.04 -7.58
CA LEU A 103 0.82 4.25 -8.24
C LEU A 103 -0.22 5.35 -8.09
N THR A 104 0.13 6.41 -7.37
CA THR A 104 -0.68 7.62 -7.29
C THR A 104 -0.05 8.73 -8.12
N LYS A 105 -0.78 9.21 -9.12
CA LYS A 105 -0.33 10.27 -10.04
C LYS A 105 -1.41 11.32 -10.19
N ASP A 106 -1.04 12.58 -9.96
CA ASP A 106 -1.99 13.71 -10.03
C ASP A 106 -3.23 13.52 -9.12
N GLY A 107 -3.06 12.81 -8.00
CA GLY A 107 -4.15 12.47 -7.09
C GLY A 107 -5.01 11.28 -7.53
N VAL A 108 -4.71 10.64 -8.66
CA VAL A 108 -5.39 9.42 -9.12
C VAL A 108 -4.55 8.21 -8.77
N ALA A 109 -5.11 7.30 -7.98
CA ALA A 109 -4.48 6.04 -7.63
C ALA A 109 -4.76 4.97 -8.70
N THR A 110 -3.80 4.08 -8.90
CA THR A 110 -4.00 2.83 -9.65
C THR A 110 -3.34 1.71 -8.87
N TYR A 111 -4.12 0.68 -8.61
CA TYR A 111 -3.71 -0.46 -7.79
C TYR A 111 -3.37 -1.66 -8.67
N ARG A 112 -2.37 -2.44 -8.25
CA ARG A 112 -1.94 -3.65 -8.95
C ARG A 112 -1.54 -4.73 -7.97
N PHE A 113 -2.01 -5.95 -8.23
CA PHE A 113 -1.38 -7.14 -7.71
C PHE A 113 -0.07 -7.40 -8.47
N ASN A 114 0.98 -7.79 -7.76
CA ASN A 114 2.23 -8.19 -8.39
C ASN A 114 2.12 -9.64 -8.88
N ASP A 115 1.91 -9.84 -10.17
CA ASP A 115 1.78 -11.18 -10.77
C ASP A 115 3.04 -12.05 -10.61
N ASP A 116 4.21 -11.42 -10.36
CA ASP A 116 5.46 -12.12 -10.08
C ASP A 116 5.60 -12.51 -8.59
N ALA A 117 4.62 -12.19 -7.75
CA ALA A 117 4.62 -12.60 -6.35
C ALA A 117 4.64 -14.13 -6.22
N ALA A 118 5.43 -14.63 -5.27
CA ALA A 118 5.55 -16.06 -5.02
C ALA A 118 4.25 -16.63 -4.42
N ILE A 119 3.40 -17.23 -5.26
CA ILE A 119 2.14 -17.85 -4.85
C ILE A 119 2.40 -19.12 -4.03
N VAL A 120 1.76 -19.21 -2.88
CA VAL A 120 1.84 -20.36 -1.96
C VAL A 120 0.63 -21.27 -2.18
N THR A 121 0.82 -22.36 -2.93
CA THR A 121 -0.27 -23.30 -3.25
C THR A 121 -0.63 -24.24 -2.08
N GLY A 122 0.26 -24.36 -1.10
CA GLY A 122 0.13 -25.25 0.07
C GLY A 122 -0.16 -24.53 1.38
N ALA A 123 -0.75 -23.33 1.33
CA ALA A 123 -1.03 -22.54 2.53
C ALA A 123 -1.89 -23.34 3.53
N ALA A 124 -1.60 -23.21 4.82
CA ALA A 124 -2.41 -23.82 5.86
C ALA A 124 -3.66 -22.97 6.15
N SER A 125 -4.75 -23.63 6.57
CA SER A 125 -5.91 -22.92 7.13
C SER A 125 -5.48 -22.00 8.28
N GLY A 126 -6.09 -20.83 8.36
CA GLY A 126 -5.70 -19.81 9.33
C GLY A 126 -6.41 -18.49 9.13
N ARG A 127 -6.06 -17.53 9.99
CA ARG A 127 -6.56 -16.16 9.92
C ARG A 127 -5.48 -15.27 9.32
N TYR A 128 -5.89 -14.28 8.55
CA TYR A 128 -5.02 -13.25 7.98
C TYR A 128 -5.62 -11.90 8.33
N ALA A 129 -4.77 -10.97 8.76
CA ALA A 129 -5.19 -9.62 9.11
C ALA A 129 -4.18 -8.60 8.57
N GLY A 130 -4.70 -7.50 8.06
CA GLY A 130 -3.88 -6.42 7.55
C GLY A 130 -4.70 -5.24 7.08
N ARG A 131 -4.25 -4.64 5.99
CA ARG A 131 -4.78 -3.36 5.51
C ARG A 131 -5.37 -3.48 4.12
N THR A 132 -6.21 -2.51 3.81
CA THR A 132 -6.69 -2.25 2.46
C THR A 132 -6.58 -0.76 2.18
N ASN A 133 -6.29 -0.45 0.92
CA ASN A 133 -6.23 0.89 0.36
C ASN A 133 -7.16 0.89 -0.84
N ALA A 134 -8.04 1.89 -0.94
CA ALA A 134 -8.98 1.95 -2.06
C ALA A 134 -9.33 3.38 -2.43
N THR A 135 -9.71 3.55 -3.68
CA THR A 135 -10.40 4.72 -4.18
C THR A 135 -11.82 4.30 -4.55
N TYR A 136 -12.81 5.05 -4.09
CA TYR A 136 -14.20 4.73 -4.33
C TYR A 136 -15.03 5.97 -4.63
N ARG A 137 -16.15 5.73 -5.30
CA ARG A 137 -17.19 6.72 -5.53
C ARG A 137 -18.48 6.21 -4.94
N LEU A 138 -19.17 7.11 -4.27
CA LEU A 138 -20.48 6.82 -3.73
C LEU A 138 -21.55 7.06 -4.80
N ASP A 139 -21.67 8.22 -5.44
CA ASP A 139 -22.79 8.51 -6.35
C ASP A 139 -22.41 8.43 -7.85
N ASN A 140 -23.30 8.87 -8.76
CA ASN A 140 -23.00 8.99 -10.18
C ASN A 140 -22.10 10.21 -10.53
N GLY A 141 -21.51 10.87 -9.53
CA GLY A 141 -20.65 12.03 -9.71
C GLY A 141 -19.28 11.67 -10.29
N SER A 142 -18.39 12.66 -10.33
CA SER A 142 -16.97 12.45 -10.68
C SER A 142 -16.05 12.50 -9.46
N SER A 143 -16.62 12.63 -8.26
CA SER A 143 -15.85 12.77 -7.03
C SER A 143 -15.43 11.39 -6.54
N GLU A 144 -14.14 11.11 -6.65
CA GLU A 144 -13.50 9.96 -6.05
C GLU A 144 -12.99 10.30 -4.65
N VAL A 145 -13.11 9.33 -3.75
CA VAL A 145 -12.65 9.41 -2.37
C VAL A 145 -11.61 8.32 -2.18
N SER A 146 -10.41 8.71 -1.78
CA SER A 146 -9.39 7.76 -1.33
C SER A 146 -9.59 7.44 0.14
N GLY A 147 -9.26 6.21 0.50
CA GLY A 147 -9.38 5.74 1.86
C GLY A 147 -8.48 4.58 2.19
N ASP A 148 -8.31 4.42 3.49
CA ASP A 148 -7.51 3.40 4.13
C ASP A 148 -8.37 2.58 5.08
N GLY A 149 -8.00 1.33 5.30
CA GLY A 149 -8.61 0.58 6.38
C GLY A 149 -8.04 -0.81 6.59
N SER A 150 -8.92 -1.73 6.98
CA SER A 150 -8.55 -3.06 7.44
C SER A 150 -9.12 -4.15 6.54
N PHE A 151 -8.35 -5.22 6.40
CA PHE A 151 -8.76 -6.44 5.71
C PHE A 151 -8.53 -7.63 6.63
N ASN A 152 -9.51 -8.51 6.71
CA ASN A 152 -9.45 -9.75 7.48
C ASN A 152 -9.91 -10.90 6.60
N LEU A 153 -9.24 -12.03 6.73
CA LEU A 153 -9.55 -13.26 6.00
C LEU A 153 -9.43 -14.46 6.94
N VAL A 154 -10.36 -15.39 6.81
CA VAL A 154 -10.32 -16.72 7.42
C VAL A 154 -10.29 -17.74 6.29
N LEU A 155 -9.14 -18.39 6.14
CA LEU A 155 -8.91 -19.41 5.13
C LEU A 155 -9.18 -20.80 5.72
N ASP A 156 -10.07 -21.55 5.08
CA ASP A 156 -10.25 -22.98 5.30
C ASP A 156 -9.89 -23.77 4.04
N THR A 157 -8.66 -24.29 4.03
CA THR A 157 -8.15 -25.13 2.94
C THR A 157 -8.79 -26.52 2.89
N GLY A 158 -9.48 -26.96 3.95
CA GLY A 158 -10.21 -28.23 3.96
C GLY A 158 -11.51 -28.15 3.18
N THR A 159 -12.16 -26.99 3.17
CA THR A 159 -13.38 -26.73 2.41
C THR A 159 -13.12 -26.00 1.09
N GLY A 160 -11.95 -25.36 0.94
CA GLY A 160 -11.64 -24.51 -0.20
C GLY A 160 -12.34 -23.16 -0.13
N GLU A 161 -12.53 -22.62 1.08
CA GLU A 161 -13.28 -21.38 1.32
C GLU A 161 -12.41 -20.32 2.02
N ALA A 162 -12.58 -19.07 1.59
CA ALA A 162 -11.87 -17.89 2.05
C ALA A 162 -12.88 -16.81 2.47
N ASN A 163 -13.26 -16.79 3.75
CA ASN A 163 -14.21 -15.81 4.29
C ASN A 163 -13.51 -14.51 4.61
N TYR A 164 -13.97 -13.39 4.08
CA TYR A 164 -13.32 -12.10 4.29
C TYR A 164 -14.26 -11.03 4.84
N GLY A 165 -13.63 -10.02 5.43
CA GLY A 165 -14.28 -8.78 5.82
C GLY A 165 -13.30 -7.63 5.63
N LEU A 166 -13.78 -6.54 5.04
CA LEU A 166 -13.00 -5.32 4.85
C LEU A 166 -13.76 -4.09 5.32
N THR A 167 -13.00 -3.09 5.73
CA THR A 167 -13.53 -1.74 5.94
C THR A 167 -12.54 -0.74 5.37
N VAL A 168 -13.03 0.23 4.62
CA VAL A 168 -12.27 1.38 4.10
C VAL A 168 -12.92 2.65 4.66
N TYR A 169 -12.12 3.53 5.26
CA TYR A 169 -12.54 4.84 5.72
C TYR A 169 -11.98 5.92 4.80
N ALA A 170 -12.82 6.87 4.42
CA ALA A 170 -12.34 8.04 3.67
C ALA A 170 -11.23 8.76 4.43
N ASP A 171 -10.19 9.21 3.73
CA ASP A 171 -9.10 9.97 4.33
C ASP A 171 -9.56 11.30 4.94
N ASP A 172 -10.65 11.86 4.40
CA ASP A 172 -11.29 13.07 4.91
C ASP A 172 -12.34 12.80 6.00
N GLY A 173 -12.59 11.53 6.35
CA GLY A 173 -13.57 11.10 7.33
C GLY A 173 -15.03 11.20 6.88
N SER A 174 -15.31 11.50 5.61
CA SER A 174 -16.67 11.75 5.10
C SER A 174 -17.56 10.51 5.00
N SER A 175 -16.96 9.32 4.93
CA SER A 175 -17.68 8.09 4.62
C SER A 175 -16.86 6.84 4.93
N SER A 176 -17.51 5.67 4.85
CA SER A 176 -16.84 4.38 4.86
C SER A 176 -17.54 3.35 3.98
N VAL A 177 -16.75 2.37 3.52
CA VAL A 177 -17.17 1.19 2.78
C VAL A 177 -16.88 -0.04 3.64
N GLU A 178 -17.86 -0.92 3.80
CA GLU A 178 -17.75 -2.14 4.56
C GLU A 178 -18.24 -3.31 3.69
N ALA A 179 -17.47 -4.38 3.56
CA ALA A 179 -17.87 -5.54 2.75
C ALA A 179 -17.51 -6.85 3.45
N TYR A 180 -18.38 -7.85 3.29
CA TYR A 180 -18.21 -9.18 3.85
C TYR A 180 -18.61 -10.24 2.84
N GLY A 181 -17.82 -11.29 2.77
CA GLY A 181 -17.94 -12.25 1.68
C GLY A 181 -17.19 -13.55 1.88
N ALA A 182 -17.31 -14.43 0.90
CA ALA A 182 -16.64 -15.72 0.88
C ALA A 182 -16.18 -16.09 -0.52
N ALA A 183 -14.87 -16.21 -0.72
CA ALA A 183 -14.25 -16.63 -1.97
C ALA A 183 -13.96 -18.12 -1.99
N ALA A 184 -14.06 -18.72 -3.18
CA ALA A 184 -13.49 -20.05 -3.37
C ALA A 184 -11.95 -19.91 -3.37
N TYR A 185 -11.29 -20.88 -2.74
CA TYR A 185 -9.85 -20.93 -2.64
C TYR A 185 -9.31 -22.20 -3.28
N ALA A 186 -8.49 -22.03 -4.30
CA ALA A 186 -7.86 -23.13 -5.01
C ALA A 186 -6.45 -22.76 -5.45
N ASN A 187 -5.50 -23.67 -5.25
CA ASN A 187 -4.11 -23.53 -5.73
C ASN A 187 -3.45 -22.20 -5.33
N GLY A 188 -3.68 -21.73 -4.10
CA GLY A 188 -3.09 -20.49 -3.61
C GLY A 188 -3.83 -19.22 -4.04
N ARG A 189 -4.90 -19.30 -4.83
CA ARG A 189 -5.66 -18.14 -5.31
C ARG A 189 -7.07 -18.08 -4.76
N PHE A 190 -7.61 -16.86 -4.70
CA PHE A 190 -9.01 -16.60 -4.45
C PHE A 190 -9.73 -16.44 -5.79
N ASP A 191 -10.78 -17.20 -6.02
CA ASP A 191 -11.65 -17.03 -7.18
C ASP A 191 -12.71 -15.97 -6.88
N GLU A 192 -12.93 -15.09 -7.86
CA GLU A 192 -13.81 -13.92 -7.82
C GLU A 192 -15.14 -14.17 -7.12
N THR A 193 -15.46 -13.30 -6.17
CA THR A 193 -16.75 -13.27 -5.49
C THR A 193 -17.61 -12.11 -5.92
N ASN A 194 -18.90 -12.22 -5.63
CA ASN A 194 -19.82 -11.10 -5.69
C ASN A 194 -20.49 -11.01 -4.32
N ASP A 195 -20.06 -10.02 -3.54
CA ASP A 195 -20.42 -9.89 -2.15
C ASP A 195 -21.12 -8.57 -1.84
N GLY A 196 -21.87 -8.58 -0.73
CA GLY A 196 -22.68 -7.44 -0.30
C GLY A 196 -21.83 -6.36 0.36
N VAL A 197 -21.86 -5.17 -0.23
CA VAL A 197 -21.26 -3.95 0.33
C VAL A 197 -22.30 -3.14 1.13
N ILE A 198 -21.85 -2.55 2.23
CA ILE A 198 -22.57 -1.58 3.05
C ILE A 198 -21.81 -0.26 2.98
N LEU A 199 -22.51 0.81 2.61
CA LEU A 199 -21.96 2.16 2.52
C LEU A 199 -22.50 2.99 3.67
N ARG A 200 -21.62 3.77 4.31
CA ARG A 200 -21.96 4.64 5.44
C ARG A 200 -21.46 6.06 5.24
N ASP A 201 -22.19 7.02 5.79
CA ASP A 201 -21.74 8.41 5.90
C ASP A 201 -20.79 8.63 7.10
N GLU A 202 -20.32 9.87 7.26
CA GLU A 202 -19.46 10.33 8.37
C GLU A 202 -20.03 10.04 9.77
N ASN A 203 -21.36 9.89 9.89
CA ASN A 203 -22.05 9.62 11.15
C ASN A 203 -22.27 8.12 11.38
N GLY A 204 -21.80 7.26 10.47
CA GLY A 204 -22.00 5.82 10.51
C GLY A 204 -23.38 5.36 10.04
N THR A 205 -24.21 6.27 9.53
CA THR A 205 -25.54 5.96 9.02
C THR A 205 -25.41 5.16 7.74
N VAL A 206 -26.12 4.04 7.64
CA VAL A 206 -26.18 3.27 6.40
C VAL A 206 -26.88 4.08 5.33
N ILE A 207 -26.16 4.39 4.25
CA ILE A 207 -26.71 5.12 3.10
C ILE A 207 -27.12 4.17 1.99
N ARG A 208 -26.43 3.03 1.83
CA ARG A 208 -26.71 2.00 0.81
C ARG A 208 -26.22 0.62 1.25
N THR A 209 -26.81 -0.40 0.63
CA THR A 209 -26.52 -1.82 0.87
C THR A 209 -26.67 -2.60 -0.42
N ASN A 210 -26.08 -3.78 -0.50
CA ASN A 210 -26.16 -4.70 -1.65
C ASN A 210 -25.52 -4.13 -2.92
N GLU A 211 -24.49 -3.30 -2.78
CA GLU A 211 -23.58 -3.09 -3.91
C GLU A 211 -22.67 -4.32 -4.04
N GLU A 212 -22.17 -4.55 -5.24
CA GLU A 212 -21.35 -5.71 -5.59
C GLU A 212 -19.87 -5.37 -5.45
N LEU A 213 -19.10 -6.31 -4.89
CA LEU A 213 -17.65 -6.25 -4.82
C LEU A 213 -17.06 -7.62 -5.12
N THR A 214 -15.98 -7.58 -5.88
CA THR A 214 -15.16 -8.73 -6.24
C THR A 214 -13.77 -8.57 -5.63
N ILE A 215 -13.25 -9.68 -5.11
CA ILE A 215 -11.85 -9.81 -4.74
C ILE A 215 -11.15 -10.79 -5.69
N ASP A 216 -9.93 -10.46 -6.11
CA ASP A 216 -9.00 -11.39 -6.76
C ASP A 216 -7.67 -11.26 -6.02
N GLY A 217 -7.03 -12.40 -5.74
CA GLY A 217 -5.74 -12.38 -5.09
C GLY A 217 -5.18 -13.77 -4.86
N ALA A 218 -4.16 -13.83 -4.03
CA ALA A 218 -3.48 -15.05 -3.68
C ALA A 218 -2.94 -15.02 -2.24
N ILE A 219 -2.68 -16.22 -1.73
CA ILE A 219 -1.69 -16.38 -0.67
C ILE A 219 -0.31 -16.32 -1.33
N ILE A 220 0.50 -15.37 -0.87
CA ILE A 220 1.87 -15.14 -1.31
C ILE A 220 2.83 -15.32 -0.15
N GLY A 221 4.10 -15.54 -0.46
CA GLY A 221 5.17 -15.57 0.53
C GLY A 221 6.12 -16.74 0.32
N SER A 222 6.47 -17.41 1.42
CA SER A 222 7.46 -18.48 1.47
C SER A 222 7.04 -19.58 2.46
N ASP A 223 7.89 -20.58 2.64
CA ASP A 223 7.68 -21.68 3.58
C ASP A 223 7.49 -21.21 5.04
N ALA A 224 7.97 -20.02 5.42
CA ALA A 224 7.91 -19.51 6.79
C ALA A 224 6.93 -18.35 6.99
N VAL A 225 6.62 -17.58 5.94
CA VAL A 225 5.78 -16.38 6.04
C VAL A 225 4.76 -16.38 4.90
N ASN A 226 3.48 -16.40 5.26
CA ASN A 226 2.38 -16.28 4.31
C ASN A 226 1.63 -14.96 4.52
N ALA A 227 1.21 -14.34 3.42
CA ALA A 227 0.30 -13.21 3.41
C ALA A 227 -0.78 -13.42 2.34
N ALA A 228 -2.00 -12.98 2.61
CA ALA A 228 -3.02 -12.80 1.59
C ALA A 228 -2.84 -11.43 0.96
N ALA A 229 -2.81 -11.35 -0.36
CA ALA A 229 -2.71 -10.10 -1.09
C ALA A 229 -3.56 -10.16 -2.36
N GLY A 230 -4.09 -9.02 -2.80
CA GLY A 230 -4.97 -8.97 -3.95
C GLY A 230 -5.57 -7.60 -4.21
N THR A 231 -6.45 -7.56 -5.19
CA THR A 231 -7.24 -6.39 -5.58
C THR A 231 -8.69 -6.52 -5.14
N ILE A 232 -9.33 -5.37 -4.93
CA ILE A 232 -10.78 -5.27 -4.75
C ILE A 232 -11.34 -4.38 -5.86
N VAL A 233 -12.40 -4.84 -6.52
CA VAL A 233 -13.07 -4.10 -7.58
C VAL A 233 -14.57 -4.24 -7.40
N GLY A 234 -15.29 -3.14 -7.46
CA GLY A 234 -16.74 -3.14 -7.48
C GLY A 234 -17.24 -2.02 -8.37
N GLU A 235 -18.20 -2.33 -9.24
CA GLU A 235 -18.89 -1.34 -10.05
C GLU A 235 -20.34 -1.77 -10.18
N THR A 236 -21.26 -0.87 -9.84
CA THR A 236 -22.68 -1.12 -10.04
C THR A 236 -23.29 -0.02 -10.88
N GLY A 237 -24.39 -0.35 -11.56
CA GLY A 237 -25.19 0.63 -12.31
C GLY A 237 -25.85 1.72 -11.44
N THR A 238 -25.65 1.70 -10.11
CA THR A 238 -26.18 2.70 -9.17
C THR A 238 -25.24 3.89 -9.00
N GLY A 239 -24.02 3.83 -9.55
CA GLY A 239 -22.99 4.85 -9.46
C GLY A 239 -21.88 4.53 -8.46
N PHE A 240 -22.07 3.51 -7.63
CA PHE A 240 -20.99 3.01 -6.77
C PHE A 240 -19.87 2.43 -7.62
N MET A 241 -18.64 2.84 -7.30
CA MET A 241 -17.43 2.19 -7.77
C MET A 241 -16.41 2.09 -6.64
N ILE A 242 -15.60 1.05 -6.65
CA ILE A 242 -14.43 0.90 -5.79
C ILE A 242 -13.33 0.18 -6.56
N ASP A 243 -12.11 0.67 -6.44
CA ASP A 243 -10.89 0.04 -6.92
C ASP A 243 -9.85 0.14 -5.81
N GLY A 244 -9.19 -0.96 -5.47
CA GLY A 244 -8.27 -1.01 -4.36
C GLY A 244 -7.46 -2.28 -4.28
N VAL A 245 -6.71 -2.41 -3.19
CA VAL A 245 -5.90 -3.57 -2.85
C VAL A 245 -6.02 -3.93 -1.39
N PHE A 246 -5.63 -5.15 -1.06
CA PHE A 246 -5.42 -5.59 0.31
C PHE A 246 -4.09 -6.33 0.45
N MET A 247 -3.51 -6.26 1.64
CA MET A 247 -2.44 -7.15 2.07
C MET A 247 -2.59 -7.47 3.56
N ALA A 248 -2.57 -8.76 3.89
CA ALA A 248 -2.84 -9.27 5.22
C ALA A 248 -1.90 -10.43 5.57
N GLY A 249 -1.14 -10.27 6.65
CA GLY A 249 -0.23 -11.31 7.15
C GLY A 249 -0.99 -12.39 7.91
N GLN A 250 -0.48 -13.62 7.90
CA GLN A 250 -1.06 -14.72 8.68
C GLN A 250 -0.99 -14.41 10.18
N ALA A 251 -2.15 -14.32 10.83
CA ALA A 251 -2.28 -14.13 12.26
C ALA A 251 -2.01 -15.45 13.02
N PRO A 252 -1.54 -15.39 14.28
CA PRO A 252 -1.41 -16.57 15.13
C PRO A 252 -2.74 -17.31 15.27
N LYS A 253 -2.65 -18.63 15.46
CA LYS A 253 -3.80 -19.48 15.80
C LYS A 253 -4.32 -19.23 17.21
#